data_AF-A0A2S4K872-F1
#
_entry.id   AF-A0A2S4K872-F1
#
_cell.length_a   1.000
_cell.length_b   1.000
_cell.length_c   1.000
_cell.angle_alpha   90.00
_cell.angle_beta   90.00
_cell.angle_gamma   90.00
#
_symmetry.space_group_name_H-M   'P 1'
#
loop_
_entity.id
_entity.type
_entity.pdbx_description
1 polymer ?
#
loop_
_entity_poly.entity_id
_entity_poly.type
_entity_poly.pdbx_seq_one_letter_code
_entity_poly.pdbx_strand_id
1 'polypeptide(L)' 'MSKQPIYATLKQRFTTEALRGLRFVQDGSRMVKLGSCRRERAVATSQDGQWWRVTPLERGWKN' A
#
# COMPACT_ATOMS: atom_id res chain seq x y z
N MET A 1 -5.29 6.25 16.57
CA MET A 1 -5.15 4.78 16.61
C MET A 1 -4.39 4.33 15.38
N SER A 2 -3.13 3.96 15.55
CA SER A 2 -2.29 3.38 14.49
C SER A 2 -2.89 2.03 14.12
N LYS A 3 -3.58 1.94 12.96
CA LYS A 3 -4.15 0.68 12.48
C LYS A 3 -3.00 -0.31 12.25
N GLN A 4 -2.89 -1.32 13.10
CA GLN A 4 -1.91 -2.38 12.93
C GLN A 4 -2.22 -3.15 11.64
N PRO A 5 -1.20 -3.52 10.87
CA PRO A 5 -1.40 -4.30 9.65
C PRO A 5 -2.06 -5.63 10.01
N ILE A 6 -3.25 -5.86 9.47
CA ILE A 6 -4.04 -7.08 9.72
C ILE A 6 -3.40 -8.29 9.00
N TYR A 7 -2.59 -8.03 7.96
CA TYR A 7 -2.01 -9.06 7.10
C TYR A 7 -0.50 -8.87 6.91
N ALA A 8 0.17 -9.98 6.57
CA ALA A 8 1.55 -9.98 6.16
C ALA A 8 1.74 -9.14 4.88
N THR A 9 2.85 -8.42 4.82
CA THR A 9 3.30 -7.72 3.62
C THR A 9 3.38 -8.69 2.44
N LEU A 10 2.86 -8.28 1.28
CA LEU A 10 2.94 -9.05 0.06
C LEU A 10 4.42 -9.30 -0.29
N LYS A 11 4.73 -10.54 -0.69
CA LYS A 11 6.09 -10.90 -1.15
C LYS A 11 6.46 -10.22 -2.47
N GLN A 12 5.45 -9.86 -3.27
CA GLN A 12 5.63 -9.20 -4.55
C GLN A 12 6.09 -7.74 -4.35
N ARG A 13 7.07 -7.33 -5.14
CA ARG A 13 7.55 -5.95 -5.20
C ARG A 13 6.86 -5.23 -6.35
N PHE A 14 6.53 -3.97 -6.14
CA PHE A 14 5.85 -3.12 -7.12
C PHE A 14 6.71 -1.89 -7.42
N THR A 15 6.69 -1.40 -8.65
CA THR A 15 7.28 -0.09 -8.98
C THR A 15 6.29 1.03 -8.65
N THR A 16 6.78 2.27 -8.63
CA THR A 16 5.96 3.46 -8.44
C THR A 16 4.86 3.56 -9.51
N GLU A 17 5.17 3.25 -10.77
CA GLU A 17 4.19 3.27 -11.88
C GLU A 17 3.11 2.21 -11.67
N ALA A 18 3.50 0.99 -11.28
CA ALA A 18 2.56 -0.09 -10.99
C ALA A 18 1.60 0.28 -9.84
N LEU A 19 2.15 0.88 -8.77
CA LEU A 19 1.34 1.35 -7.65
C LEU A 19 0.39 2.50 -8.05
N ARG A 20 0.84 3.45 -8.86
CA ARG A 20 -0.02 4.51 -9.41
C ARG A 20 -1.14 3.92 -10.27
N GLY A 21 -0.87 2.92 -11.10
CA GLY A 21 -1.88 2.18 -11.86
C GLY A 21 -2.91 1.49 -10.97
N LEU A 22 -2.49 0.99 -9.81
CA LEU A 22 -3.35 0.42 -8.77
C LEU A 22 -4.06 1.47 -7.91
N ARG A 23 -3.96 2.77 -8.23
CA ARG A 23 -4.53 3.91 -7.50
C ARG A 23 -3.97 4.10 -6.09
N PHE A 24 -2.70 3.76 -5.89
CA PHE A 24 -1.98 4.27 -4.72
C PHE A 24 -1.59 5.73 -4.94
N VAL A 25 -1.69 6.51 -3.87
CA VAL A 25 -1.28 7.91 -3.81
C VAL A 25 -0.10 8.04 -2.85
N GLN A 26 0.81 8.95 -3.15
CA GLN A 26 1.95 9.22 -2.28
C GLN A 26 1.48 9.97 -1.03
N ASP A 27 1.91 9.49 0.13
CA ASP A 27 1.64 10.07 1.45
C ASP A 27 2.97 10.13 2.21
N GLY A 28 3.69 11.23 2.04
CA GLY A 28 5.05 11.39 2.57
C GLY A 28 6.03 10.35 2.00
N SER A 29 6.64 9.55 2.87
CA SER A 29 7.62 8.50 2.54
C SER A 29 6.99 7.15 2.17
N ARG A 30 5.66 7.05 2.19
CA ARG A 30 4.90 5.84 1.85
C ARG A 30 3.92 6.11 0.72
N MET A 31 3.41 5.05 0.10
CA MET A 31 2.25 5.14 -0.79
C MET A 31 1.06 4.48 -0.11
N VAL A 32 -0.13 5.05 -0.23
CA VAL A 32 -1.34 4.53 0.40
C VAL A 32 -2.43 4.35 -0.64
N LYS A 33 -3.22 3.29 -0.51
CA LYS A 33 -4.44 3.13 -1.29
C LYS A 33 -5.62 3.44 -0.40
N LEU A 34 -6.38 4.45 -0.80
CA LEU A 34 -7.57 4.88 -0.09
C LEU A 34 -8.79 4.17 -0.68
N GLY A 35 -9.66 3.69 0.20
CA GLY A 35 -11.00 3.23 -0.13
C GLY A 35 -12.02 4.35 0.01
N SER A 36 -13.30 3.98 -0.11
CA SER A 36 -14.42 4.88 0.16
C SER A 36 -14.29 5.50 1.56
N CYS A 37 -14.66 6.79 1.68
CA CYS A 37 -14.49 7.58 2.90
C CYS A 37 -13.04 7.81 3.34
N ARG A 38 -12.07 7.84 2.40
CA ARG A 38 -10.64 8.12 2.67
C ARG A 38 -10.00 7.15 3.68
N ARG A 39 -10.52 5.94 3.80
CA ARG A 39 -9.93 4.92 4.68
C ARG A 39 -8.74 4.25 3.98
N GLU A 40 -7.59 4.20 4.65
CA GLU A 40 -6.43 3.45 4.14
C GLU A 40 -6.76 1.95 4.06
N ARG A 41 -6.69 1.38 2.86
CA ARG A 41 -6.92 -0.04 2.55
C ARG A 41 -5.64 -0.84 2.42
N ALA A 42 -4.57 -0.20 1.94
CA ALA A 42 -3.26 -0.79 1.81
C ALA A 42 -2.21 0.30 1.88
N VAL A 43 -1.03 -0.05 2.37
CA VAL A 43 0.13 0.84 2.46
C VAL A 43 1.29 0.17 1.76
N ALA A 44 2.02 0.91 0.94
CA ALA A 44 3.25 0.47 0.34
C ALA A 44 4.42 1.25 0.93
N THR A 45 5.44 0.54 1.38
CA THR A 45 6.68 1.14 1.88
C THR A 45 7.85 0.70 1.02
N SER A 46 8.83 1.58 0.85
CA SER A 46 10.04 1.30 0.08
C SER A 46 11.26 1.71 0.90
N GLN A 47 12.37 0.99 0.72
CA GLN A 47 13.68 1.33 1.29
C GLN A 47 14.58 2.05 0.26
N ASP A 48 14.32 1.85 -1.03
CA ASP A 48 15.14 2.29 -2.15
C ASP A 48 14.44 3.34 -3.03
N GLY A 49 13.16 3.62 -2.78
CA GLY A 49 12.32 4.52 -3.59
C GLY A 49 11.89 3.95 -4.94
N GLN A 50 12.43 2.79 -5.33
CA GLN A 50 12.18 2.16 -6.62
C GLN A 50 11.28 0.94 -6.51
N TRP A 51 11.46 0.15 -5.46
CA TRP A 51 10.67 -1.04 -5.18
C TRP A 51 9.88 -0.88 -3.89
N TRP A 52 8.58 -1.13 -4.00
CA TRP A 52 7.63 -0.97 -2.92
C TRP A 52 7.07 -2.32 -2.50
N ARG A 53 6.91 -2.48 -1.20
CA ARG A 53 6.27 -3.64 -0.59
C ARG A 53 4.91 -3.22 -0.05
N VAL A 54 3.85 -3.89 -0.50
CA VAL A 54 2.48 -3.55 -0.13
C VAL A 54 2.05 -4.38 1.08
N THR A 55 1.51 -3.71 2.08
CA THR A 55 0.89 -4.28 3.28
C THR A 55 -0.60 -3.95 3.26
N PRO A 56 -1.48 -4.94 3.07
CA PRO A 56 -2.91 -4.75 3.13
C PRO A 56 -3.38 -4.42 4.55
N LEU A 57 -4.30 -3.46 4.67
CA LEU A 57 -4.94 -3.07 5.94
C LEU A 57 -6.40 -3.51 6.03
N GLU A 58 -7.01 -3.95 4.92
CA GLU A 58 -8.38 -4.47 4.87
C GLU A 58 -8.45 -5.89 4.27
N ARG A 59 -9.42 -6.66 4.74
CA ARG A 59 -9.74 -8.02 4.27
C ARG A 59 -10.39 -7.93 2.89
N GLY A 60 -9.86 -8.65 1.91
CA GLY A 60 -10.36 -8.60 0.52
C GLY A 60 -9.46 -7.87 -0.48
N TRP A 61 -8.26 -7.46 -0.07
CA TRP A 61 -7.18 -7.17 -1.02
C TRP A 61 -6.77 -8.47 -1.70
N LYS A 62 -7.41 -8.80 -2.83
CA LYS A 62 -7.00 -9.90 -3.70
C LYS A 62 -6.08 -9.35 -4.78
N ASN A 63 -4.97 -10.05 -4.99
CA ASN A 63 -4.04 -9.83 -6.10
C ASN A 63 -4.79 -9.98 -7.43
#